data_AF-A0A336KQM8-F1
#
_entry.id   AF-A0A336KQM8-F1
#
_cell.length_a   1.000
_cell.length_b   1.000
_cell.length_c   1.000
_cell.angle_alpha   90.00
_cell.angle_beta   90.00
_cell.angle_gamma   90.00
#
_symmetry.space_group_name_H-M   'P 1'
#
loop_
_entity.id
_entity.type
_entity.pdbx_description
1 polymer ?
#
loop_
_entity_poly.entity_id
_entity_poly.type
_entity_poly.pdbx_seq_one_letter_code
_entity_poly.pdbx_strand_id
1 'polypeptide(L)'
;MSIEAATKIQAAFRGHKTRAKMKQGDANNEKENGAEREPTKEELEAEFDLNDKELTHAATKIQACFRGHVERKKIHKDEDGEKKDEVEDIDIDEITKKVAEELDIDLDDPELNKAATKIQATFRGHKTRATHVPATDGN
;
A
#
# COMPACT_ATOMS: atom_id res chain seq x y z
N MET A 1 27.61 -9.25 -31.01
CA MET A 1 26.66 -9.76 -30.00
C MET A 1 27.41 -9.87 -28.69
N SER A 2 27.02 -9.11 -27.65
CA SER A 2 27.73 -9.09 -26.37
C SER A 2 27.54 -10.41 -25.63
N ILE A 3 28.60 -10.87 -24.96
CA ILE A 3 28.58 -12.07 -24.10
C ILE A 3 27.44 -11.97 -23.07
N GLU A 4 27.19 -10.76 -22.57
CA GLU A 4 26.12 -10.45 -21.63
C GLU A 4 24.70 -10.76 -22.17
N ALA A 5 24.44 -10.48 -23.45
CA ALA A 5 23.16 -10.79 -24.08
C ALA A 5 22.95 -12.30 -24.21
N ALA A 6 24.02 -13.04 -24.54
CA ALA A 6 23.97 -14.50 -24.60
C ALA A 6 23.71 -15.11 -23.22
N THR A 7 24.35 -14.60 -22.16
CA THR A 7 24.12 -15.07 -20.78
C THR A 7 22.68 -14.83 -20.32
N LYS A 8 22.09 -13.67 -20.65
CA LYS A 8 20.67 -13.38 -20.35
C LYS A 8 19.72 -14.35 -21.04
N ILE A 9 19.95 -14.64 -22.32
CA ILE A 9 19.15 -15.60 -23.08
C ILE A 9 19.28 -17.02 -22.48
N GLN A 10 20.50 -17.43 -22.12
CA GLN A 10 20.74 -18.74 -21.49
C GLN A 10 20.07 -18.86 -20.11
N ALA A 11 20.13 -17.80 -19.29
CA ALA A 11 19.47 -17.75 -18.00
C ALA A 11 17.94 -17.84 -18.14
N ALA A 12 17.38 -17.08 -19.07
CA ALA A 12 15.94 -17.09 -19.37
C ALA A 12 15.48 -18.48 -19.84
N PHE A 13 16.23 -19.10 -20.75
CA PHE A 13 15.92 -20.43 -21.29
C PHE A 13 16.01 -21.52 -20.21
N ARG A 14 17.05 -21.50 -19.38
CA ARG A 14 17.20 -22.44 -18.26
C ARG A 14 16.01 -22.31 -17.29
N GLY A 15 15.65 -21.07 -16.92
CA GLY A 15 14.50 -20.81 -16.07
C GLY A 15 13.18 -21.31 -16.68
N HIS A 16 12.97 -21.06 -17.98
CA HIS A 16 11.78 -21.54 -18.70
C HIS A 16 11.70 -23.07 -18.70
N LYS A 17 12.81 -23.77 -18.94
CA LYS A 17 12.86 -25.24 -18.94
C LYS A 17 12.56 -25.84 -17.56
N THR A 18 13.07 -25.23 -16.48
CA THR A 18 12.75 -25.66 -15.10
C THR A 18 11.27 -25.51 -14.80
N ARG A 19 10.69 -24.34 -15.12
CA ARG A 19 9.25 -24.06 -14.92
C ARG A 19 8.37 -24.98 -15.75
N ALA A 20 8.74 -25.26 -16.99
CA ALA A 20 7.99 -26.18 -17.85
C ALA A 20 8.01 -27.63 -17.32
N LYS A 21 9.14 -28.09 -16.76
CA LYS A 21 9.25 -29.43 -16.18
C LYS A 21 8.47 -29.56 -14.86
N MET A 22 8.43 -28.51 -14.04
CA MET A 22 7.59 -28.45 -12.84
C MET A 22 6.10 -28.51 -13.21
N LYS A 23 5.67 -27.70 -14.19
CA LYS A 23 4.29 -27.70 -14.69
C LYS A 23 3.84 -29.05 -15.28
N GLN A 24 4.76 -29.79 -15.90
CA GLN A 24 4.48 -31.16 -16.38
C GLN A 24 4.54 -32.22 -15.26
N GLY A 25 5.26 -31.96 -14.16
CA GLY A 25 5.26 -32.80 -12.97
C GLY A 25 3.93 -32.76 -12.22
N ASP A 26 3.30 -31.59 -12.14
CA ASP A 26 1.97 -31.44 -11.56
C ASP A 26 0.89 -32.13 -12.43
N ALA A 27 1.00 -32.07 -13.75
CA ALA A 27 0.03 -32.71 -14.66
C ALA A 27 0.08 -34.25 -14.68
N ASN A 28 1.14 -34.88 -14.17
CA ASN A 28 1.30 -36.34 -14.16
C ASN A 28 1.26 -36.95 -12.75
N ASN A 29 1.06 -36.14 -11.71
CA ASN A 29 0.94 -36.59 -10.31
C ASN A 29 -0.47 -36.30 -9.75
N GLU A 30 -1.51 -36.49 -10.57
CA GLU A 30 -2.91 -36.39 -10.16
C GLU A 30 -3.57 -37.77 -9.95
N LYS A 31 -2.77 -38.85 -9.89
CA LYS A 31 -3.26 -40.20 -9.63
C LYS A 31 -2.41 -40.88 -8.57
N GLU A 32 -2.55 -40.44 -7.32
CA GLU A 32 -2.62 -41.31 -6.14
C GLU A 32 -2.75 -40.46 -4.87
N ASN A 33 -3.90 -40.62 -4.21
CA ASN A 33 -4.25 -40.21 -2.84
C ASN A 33 -4.54 -38.72 -2.55
N GLY A 34 -5.85 -38.39 -2.54
CA GLY A 34 -6.39 -37.23 -1.82
C GLY A 34 -7.14 -36.20 -2.66
N ALA A 35 -8.00 -36.61 -3.59
CA ALA A 35 -8.95 -35.67 -4.19
C ALA A 35 -10.03 -35.33 -3.17
N GLU A 36 -9.80 -34.29 -2.37
CA GLU A 36 -10.87 -33.62 -1.64
C GLU A 36 -11.87 -33.11 -2.68
N ARG A 37 -13.10 -33.65 -2.65
CA ARG A 37 -14.20 -33.12 -3.46
C ARG A 37 -14.34 -31.63 -3.14
N GLU A 38 -14.46 -30.77 -4.16
CA GLU A 38 -14.82 -29.38 -3.88
C GLU A 38 -16.16 -29.38 -3.14
N PRO A 39 -16.22 -28.78 -1.93
CA PRO A 39 -17.45 -28.75 -1.14
C PRO A 39 -18.54 -28.01 -1.92
N THR A 40 -19.77 -28.52 -1.85
CA THR A 40 -20.88 -27.86 -2.57
C THR A 40 -21.23 -26.54 -1.88
N LYS A 41 -21.90 -25.65 -2.62
CA LYS A 41 -22.35 -24.37 -2.06
C LYS A 41 -23.25 -24.58 -0.83
N GLU A 42 -24.13 -25.58 -0.84
CA GLU A 42 -24.99 -25.87 0.30
C GLU A 42 -24.21 -26.36 1.52
N GLU A 43 -23.12 -27.09 1.33
CA GLU A 43 -22.25 -27.55 2.41
C GLU A 43 -21.47 -26.39 3.04
N LEU A 44 -20.95 -25.46 2.23
CA LEU A 44 -20.35 -24.23 2.75
C LEU A 44 -21.37 -23.38 3.52
N GLU A 45 -22.56 -23.17 2.98
CA GLU A 45 -23.60 -22.37 3.64
C GLU A 45 -24.06 -22.98 4.96
N ALA A 46 -24.04 -24.32 5.08
CA ALA A 46 -24.35 -25.02 6.33
C ALA A 46 -23.25 -24.87 7.41
N GLU A 47 -22.01 -24.58 7.02
CA GLU A 47 -20.90 -24.32 7.95
C GLU A 47 -20.93 -22.91 8.55
N PHE A 48 -21.66 -21.97 7.94
CA PHE A 48 -21.80 -20.60 8.44
C PHE A 48 -23.04 -20.43 9.32
N ASP A 49 -22.85 -20.36 10.64
CA ASP A 49 -23.94 -20.01 11.56
C ASP A 49 -24.19 -18.50 11.56
N LEU A 50 -25.37 -18.09 11.13
CA LEU A 50 -25.79 -16.68 11.13
C LEU A 50 -25.91 -16.06 12.54
N ASN A 51 -25.99 -16.88 13.59
CA ASN A 51 -26.01 -16.40 14.98
C ASN A 51 -24.62 -16.30 15.59
N ASP A 52 -23.58 -16.74 14.90
CA ASP A 52 -22.20 -16.58 15.35
C ASP A 52 -21.78 -15.10 15.24
N LYS A 53 -21.69 -14.46 16.41
CA LYS A 53 -21.29 -13.06 16.54
C LYS A 53 -19.86 -12.84 16.08
N GLU A 54 -18.95 -13.78 16.30
CA GLU A 54 -17.56 -13.63 15.90
C GLU A 54 -17.43 -13.72 14.37
N LEU A 55 -18.11 -14.68 13.74
CA LEU A 55 -18.18 -14.81 12.29
C LEU A 55 -18.76 -13.56 11.62
N THR A 56 -19.87 -13.03 12.15
CA THR A 56 -20.51 -11.82 11.62
C THR A 56 -19.65 -10.57 11.80
N HIS A 57 -18.97 -10.41 12.93
CA HIS A 57 -17.99 -9.33 13.14
C HIS A 57 -16.80 -9.45 12.18
N ALA A 58 -16.24 -10.65 12.00
CA ALA A 58 -15.14 -10.89 11.08
C ALA A 58 -15.54 -10.59 9.62
N ALA A 59 -16.70 -11.08 9.19
CA ALA A 59 -17.25 -10.81 7.86
C ALA A 59 -17.44 -9.31 7.62
N THR A 60 -17.99 -8.60 8.61
CA THR A 60 -18.18 -7.13 8.55
C THR A 60 -16.84 -6.41 8.40
N LYS A 61 -15.82 -6.81 9.16
CA LYS A 61 -14.47 -6.23 9.07
C LYS A 61 -13.85 -6.44 7.68
N ILE A 62 -13.97 -7.64 7.13
CA ILE A 62 -13.47 -7.96 5.77
C ILE A 62 -14.20 -7.12 4.72
N GLN A 63 -15.53 -7.03 4.79
CA GLN A 63 -16.33 -6.22 3.87
C GLN A 63 -15.96 -4.73 3.93
N ALA A 64 -15.78 -4.17 5.13
CA ALA A 64 -15.37 -2.78 5.33
C ALA A 64 -13.97 -2.52 4.75
N CYS A 65 -13.00 -3.40 5.04
CA CYS A 65 -11.65 -3.33 4.48
C CYS A 65 -11.65 -3.37 2.94
N PHE A 66 -12.45 -4.25 2.34
CA PHE A 66 -12.55 -4.38 0.90
C PHE A 66 -13.19 -3.16 0.24
N ARG A 67 -14.29 -2.64 0.80
CA ARG A 67 -14.93 -1.41 0.32
C ARG A 67 -13.94 -0.24 0.35
N GLY A 68 -13.24 -0.06 1.47
CA GLY A 68 -12.22 0.97 1.60
C GLY A 68 -11.04 0.77 0.63
N HIS A 69 -10.60 -0.47 0.40
CA HIS A 69 -9.54 -0.76 -0.58
C HIS A 69 -9.97 -0.40 -2.01
N VAL A 70 -11.19 -0.75 -2.41
CA VAL A 70 -11.73 -0.42 -3.74
C VAL A 70 -11.83 1.09 -3.93
N GLU A 71 -12.29 1.82 -2.92
CA GLU A 71 -12.40 3.28 -2.96
C GLU A 71 -11.04 3.97 -3.05
N ARG A 72 -10.07 3.58 -2.20
CA ARG A 72 -8.70 4.06 -2.28
C ARG A 72 -8.05 3.75 -3.63
N LYS A 73 -8.27 2.54 -4.16
CA LYS A 73 -7.73 2.15 -5.48
C LYS A 73 -8.33 2.96 -6.63
N LYS A 74 -9.60 3.40 -6.53
CA LYS A 74 -10.20 4.29 -7.52
C LYS A 74 -9.56 5.68 -7.46
N ILE A 75 -9.39 6.25 -6.27
CA ILE A 75 -8.74 7.55 -6.06
C ILE A 75 -7.30 7.53 -6.58
N HIS A 76 -6.51 6.50 -6.25
CA HIS A 76 -5.14 6.37 -6.74
C HIS A 76 -5.05 6.17 -8.25
N LYS A 77 -6.04 5.54 -8.89
CA LYS A 77 -6.05 5.36 -10.35
C LYS A 77 -6.33 6.65 -11.11
N ASP A 78 -6.94 7.64 -10.46
CA ASP A 78 -7.16 8.98 -11.00
C ASP A 78 -5.97 9.94 -10.72
N GLU A 79 -5.07 9.58 -9.80
CA GLU A 79 -3.88 10.37 -9.41
C GLU A 79 -2.55 9.85 -10.00
N ASP A 80 -2.50 8.59 -10.47
CA ASP A 80 -1.36 8.01 -11.21
C ASP A 80 -1.24 8.53 -12.67
N GLY A 81 -1.87 9.67 -12.97
CA GLY A 81 -1.60 10.49 -14.15
C GLY A 81 -0.49 11.49 -13.85
N GLU A 82 0.77 11.06 -13.95
CA GLU A 82 1.99 11.88 -14.02
C GLU A 82 1.98 13.20 -13.21
N LYS A 83 2.29 13.13 -11.92
CA LYS A 83 2.94 14.27 -11.26
C LYS A 83 4.21 13.81 -10.57
N LYS A 84 5.32 13.97 -11.31
CA LYS A 84 6.63 14.17 -10.70
C LYS A 84 6.53 15.49 -9.93
N ASP A 85 6.39 15.41 -8.62
CA ASP A 85 6.65 16.56 -7.76
C ASP A 85 8.15 16.86 -7.85
N GLU A 86 8.53 17.68 -8.84
CA GLU A 86 9.73 18.50 -8.74
C GLU A 86 9.47 19.49 -7.60
N VAL A 87 9.82 19.06 -6.39
CA VAL A 87 10.01 19.98 -5.27
C VAL A 87 11.20 20.85 -5.68
N GLU A 88 10.92 22.04 -6.21
CA GLU A 88 11.93 23.10 -6.22
C GLU A 88 12.43 23.25 -4.78
N ASP A 89 13.75 23.28 -4.57
CA ASP A 89 14.36 23.52 -3.27
C ASP A 89 14.01 24.95 -2.82
N ILE A 90 12.84 25.10 -2.21
CA ILE A 90 12.38 26.35 -1.63
C ILE A 90 13.21 26.58 -0.36
N ASP A 91 14.04 27.62 -0.36
CA ASP A 91 14.80 28.05 0.82
C ASP A 91 13.85 28.61 1.89
N ILE A 92 13.45 27.74 2.81
CA ILE A 92 12.53 28.06 3.91
C ILE A 92 13.16 29.12 4.83
N ASP A 93 14.48 29.15 4.97
CA ASP A 93 15.17 30.09 5.84
C ASP A 93 15.10 31.52 5.28
N GLU A 94 15.22 31.67 3.95
CA GLU A 94 15.07 32.98 3.27
C GLU A 94 13.64 33.53 3.40
N ILE A 95 12.62 32.67 3.23
CA ILE A 95 11.21 33.06 3.39
C ILE A 95 10.92 33.49 4.83
N THR A 96 11.41 32.71 5.80
CA THR A 96 11.18 33.00 7.22
C THR A 96 11.78 34.34 7.60
N LYS A 97 12.98 34.66 7.09
CA LYS A 97 13.66 35.93 7.35
C LYS A 97 12.92 37.13 6.74
N LYS A 98 12.47 37.02 5.49
CA LYS A 98 11.70 38.08 4.81
C LYS A 98 10.36 38.35 5.49
N VAL A 99 9.64 37.29 5.88
CA VAL A 99 8.35 37.44 6.58
C VAL A 99 8.54 38.06 7.96
N ALA A 100 9.59 37.68 8.69
CA ALA A 100 9.89 38.28 9.97
C ALA A 100 10.24 39.77 9.87
N GLU A 101 10.97 40.16 8.82
CA GLU A 101 11.32 41.56 8.56
C GLU A 101 10.11 42.38 8.09
N GLU A 102 9.21 41.81 7.28
CA GLU A 102 8.01 42.51 6.79
C GLU A 102 6.91 42.68 7.86
N LEU A 103 6.82 41.75 8.81
CA LEU A 103 5.80 41.76 9.86
C LEU A 103 6.35 42.18 11.24
N ASP A 104 7.61 42.62 11.30
CA ASP A 104 8.34 43.01 12.54
C ASP A 104 8.21 41.94 13.64
N ILE A 105 8.43 40.67 13.27
CA ILE A 105 8.27 39.52 14.16
C ILE A 105 9.58 39.25 14.88
N ASP A 106 9.53 39.22 16.22
CA ASP A 106 10.64 38.79 17.06
C ASP A 106 10.85 37.27 16.96
N LEU A 107 11.95 36.85 16.33
CA LEU A 107 12.31 35.45 16.17
C LEU A 107 12.78 34.79 17.48
N ASP A 108 13.18 35.59 18.48
CA ASP A 108 13.59 35.10 19.80
C ASP A 108 12.39 34.95 20.75
N ASP A 109 11.17 35.32 20.32
CA ASP A 109 9.97 35.18 21.14
C ASP A 109 9.68 33.70 21.45
N PRO A 110 9.67 33.31 22.75
CA PRO A 110 9.35 31.93 23.14
C PRO A 110 7.94 31.50 22.74
N GLU A 111 6.97 32.42 22.62
CA GLU A 111 5.61 32.08 22.23
C GLU A 111 5.49 31.77 20.74
N LEU A 112 6.12 32.58 19.88
CA LEU A 112 6.29 32.32 18.45
C LEU A 112 6.97 30.97 18.19
N ASN A 113 8.10 30.69 18.85
CA ASN A 113 8.84 29.45 18.68
C ASN A 113 8.00 28.21 19.05
N LYS A 114 7.18 28.33 20.10
CA LYS A 114 6.23 27.29 20.51
C LYS A 114 5.12 27.07 19.47
N ALA A 115 4.59 28.14 18.89
CA ALA A 115 3.59 28.07 17.83
C ALA A 115 4.18 27.44 16.54
N ALA A 116 5.35 27.88 16.11
CA ALA A 116 6.06 27.34 14.94
C ALA A 116 6.34 25.84 15.10
N THR A 117 6.85 25.43 16.27
CA THR A 117 7.09 24.01 16.59
C THR A 117 5.80 23.19 16.47
N LYS A 118 4.66 23.72 16.94
CA LYS A 118 3.36 23.05 16.84
C LYS A 118 2.88 22.91 15.39
N ILE A 119 3.06 23.94 14.57
CA ILE A 119 2.72 23.93 13.14
C ILE A 119 3.60 22.91 12.40
N GLN A 120 4.91 22.94 12.62
CA GLN A 120 5.88 22.01 12.03
C GLN A 120 5.59 20.56 12.42
N ALA A 121 5.31 20.29 13.69
CA ALA A 121 4.95 18.95 14.16
C ALA A 121 3.63 18.46 13.52
N THR A 122 2.63 19.34 13.42
CA THR A 122 1.34 19.03 12.78
C THR A 122 1.51 18.74 11.30
N PHE A 123 2.30 19.56 10.59
CA PHE A 123 2.59 19.41 9.17
C PHE A 123 3.42 18.15 8.89
N ARG A 124 4.46 17.88 9.68
CA ARG A 124 5.24 16.64 9.57
C ARG A 124 4.35 15.42 9.82
N GLY A 125 3.48 15.46 10.83
CA GLY A 125 2.47 14.43 11.05
C GLY A 125 1.48 14.30 9.88
N HIS A 126 1.05 15.40 9.28
CA HIS A 126 0.17 15.39 8.11
C HIS A 126 0.87 14.80 6.89
N LYS A 127 2.12 15.19 6.61
CA LYS A 127 2.94 14.62 5.55
C LYS A 127 3.13 13.12 5.76
N THR A 128 3.43 12.68 6.98
CA THR A 128 3.46 11.26 7.31
C THR A 128 2.11 10.60 7.14
N ARG A 129 0.97 11.20 7.50
CA ARG A 129 -0.36 10.61 7.27
C ARG A 129 -0.78 10.58 5.80
N ALA A 130 -0.30 11.55 5.02
CA ALA A 130 -0.56 11.66 3.58
C ALA A 130 0.31 10.66 2.79
N THR A 131 1.57 10.47 3.17
CA THR A 131 2.47 9.48 2.56
C THR A 131 2.35 8.08 3.17
N HIS A 132 1.90 8.01 4.43
CA HIS A 132 1.69 6.82 5.24
C HIS A 132 0.22 6.86 5.69
N VAL A 133 -0.67 6.34 4.85
CA VAL A 133 -2.02 5.98 5.29
C VAL A 133 -1.91 4.67 6.07
N PRO A 134 -1.98 4.64 7.43
CA PRO A 134 -2.20 3.38 8.13
C PRO A 134 -3.63 2.90 7.83
N ALA A 135 -3.75 1.62 7.50
CA ALA A 135 -5.01 0.94 7.27
C ALA A 135 -5.99 1.18 8.43
N THR A 136 -7.14 1.78 8.12
CA THR A 136 -8.22 2.00 9.08
C THR A 136 -9.00 0.69 9.30
N ASP A 137 -8.79 0.06 10.46
CA ASP A 137 -9.88 -0.53 11.26
C ASP A 137 -10.72 0.65 11.78
N GLY A 138 -12.05 0.72 11.76
CA GLY A 138 -13.10 -0.29 11.74
C GLY A 138 -14.22 0.25 12.65
N ASN A 139 -15.31 0.74 12.06
CA ASN A 139 -16.65 0.70 12.65
C ASN A 139 -17.67 0.64 11.50
#